data_AF-A0A7S0LWX0-F1
#
_entry.id   AF-A0A7S0LWX0-F1
#
_cell.length_a   1.000
_cell.length_b   1.000
_cell.length_c   1.000
_cell.angle_alpha   90.00
_cell.angle_beta   90.00
_cell.angle_gamma   90.00
#
_symmetry.space_group_name_H-M   'P 1'
#
loop_
_entity.id
_entity.type
_entity.pdbx_description
1 polymer ?
#
loop_
_entity_poly.entity_id
_entity_poly.type
_entity_poly.pdbx_seq_one_letter_code
_entity_poly.pdbx_strand_id
1 'polypeptide(L)'
;SNRVERRLACSSRAGAAQHCEQDIISTERSSTNFANFEAMSLSLANMLDSTIKLCNGCGKKSHKMSKCATCNQYDVKWYYCGRECQTKDWTSHKRLHKQLKCNEENKASRLLNSLQLNNPSEQHRLNPLSAELIVAACKGHLDMVNKLLLSGADITASDEHGLTAFLGACYCGQLEVVQRLLQIGSGRLLSQGLPDGASALHVACQQGHLSVVKEILKSGGDRMLLDTFAEGFSCLHVACSNGHFDIADLLVKAGGEALLFLADQNAVSCLMIASQNGYLPIVQLLTAAGGRRLAMMADAEGCTCLHRTVVNGNLDIIEALLLAGGEELLLKASDAGTTCLHLASQSGNLACVSLLASAGGPALLAAAGKGDAAE
;
A
#
# COMPACT_ATOMS: atom_id res chain seq x y z
N SER A 1 -7.83 37.04 1.29
CA SER A 1 -8.50 37.82 2.35
C SER A 1 -9.69 37.14 3.03
N ASN A 2 -9.81 35.80 3.02
CA ASN A 2 -10.80 35.06 3.85
C ASN A 2 -10.13 34.19 4.94
N ARG A 3 -8.98 34.63 5.48
CA ARG A 3 -8.20 33.88 6.49
C ARG A 3 -8.07 34.60 7.85
N VAL A 4 -8.72 35.76 8.03
CA VAL A 4 -8.54 36.60 9.23
C VAL A 4 -9.84 36.86 10.01
N GLU A 5 -11.02 36.67 9.42
CA GLU A 5 -12.29 36.99 10.12
C GLU A 5 -12.81 35.93 11.09
N ARG A 6 -12.24 34.71 11.13
CA ARG A 6 -12.64 33.69 12.14
C ARG A 6 -12.04 33.90 13.53
N ARG A 7 -11.23 34.94 13.76
CA ARG A 7 -10.56 35.19 15.06
C ARG A 7 -11.25 36.22 15.97
N LEU A 8 -12.39 36.80 15.58
CA LEU A 8 -13.01 37.90 16.35
C LEU A 8 -14.42 37.62 16.93
N ALA A 9 -14.81 36.35 17.10
CA ALA A 9 -16.08 36.01 17.76
C ALA A 9 -15.94 34.98 18.91
N CYS A 10 -14.78 34.92 19.56
CA CYS A 10 -14.59 34.11 20.78
C CYS A 10 -13.75 34.89 21.80
N SER A 11 -14.29 35.98 22.32
CA SER A 11 -13.75 36.65 23.51
C SER A 11 -14.73 36.58 24.68
N SER A 12 -15.26 35.40 24.97
CA SER A 12 -15.97 35.11 26.24
C SER A 12 -16.24 33.61 26.44
N ARG A 13 -15.19 32.78 26.60
CA ARG A 13 -15.20 31.49 27.32
C ARG A 13 -13.86 30.76 27.09
N ALA A 14 -12.90 30.97 28.00
CA ALA A 14 -11.58 30.35 27.92
C ALA A 14 -11.60 28.80 28.02
N GLY A 15 -12.69 28.21 28.52
CA GLY A 15 -12.87 26.74 28.59
C GLY A 15 -13.28 26.08 27.26
N ALA A 16 -14.05 26.77 26.41
CA ALA A 16 -14.48 26.22 25.11
C ALA A 16 -13.36 26.22 24.05
N ALA A 17 -12.39 27.14 24.19
CA ALA A 17 -11.24 27.22 23.31
C ALA A 17 -10.28 26.02 23.49
N GLN A 18 -10.13 25.48 24.70
CA GLN A 18 -9.27 24.32 24.97
C GLN A 18 -9.85 23.01 24.43
N HIS A 19 -11.18 22.81 24.50
CA HIS A 19 -11.81 21.65 23.86
C HIS A 19 -11.76 21.74 22.34
N CYS A 20 -12.02 22.92 21.77
CA CYS A 20 -11.93 23.14 20.33
C CYS A 20 -10.49 22.95 19.81
N GLU A 21 -9.46 23.33 20.59
CA GLU A 21 -8.05 23.03 20.27
C GLU A 21 -7.74 21.52 20.33
N GLN A 22 -8.24 20.79 21.34
CA GLN A 22 -8.06 19.32 21.41
C GLN A 22 -8.77 18.58 20.27
N ASP A 23 -9.96 19.05 19.87
CA ASP A 23 -10.71 18.46 18.75
C ASP A 23 -10.05 18.76 17.40
N ILE A 24 -9.54 19.98 17.19
CA ILE A 24 -8.71 20.31 16.02
C ILE A 24 -7.49 19.39 15.96
N ILE A 25 -6.82 19.16 17.10
CA ILE A 25 -5.69 18.22 17.20
C ILE A 25 -6.11 16.78 16.87
N SER A 26 -7.33 16.34 17.19
CA SER A 26 -7.84 15.00 16.82
C SER A 26 -8.10 14.87 15.32
N THR A 27 -8.71 15.89 14.69
CA THR A 27 -8.82 15.96 13.21
C THR A 27 -7.46 16.03 12.53
N GLU A 28 -6.51 16.81 13.09
CA GLU A 28 -5.13 16.85 12.61
C GLU A 28 -4.43 15.50 12.79
N ARG A 29 -4.65 14.77 13.89
CA ARG A 29 -4.13 13.41 14.09
C ARG A 29 -4.74 12.38 13.14
N SER A 30 -6.04 12.44 12.87
CA SER A 30 -6.69 11.63 11.84
C SER A 30 -6.11 11.91 10.44
N SER A 31 -5.73 13.16 10.19
CA SER A 31 -4.99 13.56 8.97
C SER A 31 -3.53 13.12 9.00
N THR A 32 -2.88 13.01 10.17
CA THR A 32 -1.55 12.39 10.28
C THR A 32 -1.57 10.89 10.02
N ASN A 33 -2.65 10.19 10.39
CA ASN A 33 -2.82 8.77 10.06
C ASN A 33 -3.01 8.54 8.54
N PHE A 34 -3.73 9.44 7.87
CA PHE A 34 -3.79 9.48 6.40
C PHE A 34 -2.43 9.81 5.78
N ALA A 35 -1.69 10.77 6.35
CA ALA A 35 -0.34 11.12 5.91
C ALA A 35 0.67 9.98 6.14
N ASN A 36 0.53 9.19 7.20
CA ASN A 36 1.35 8.00 7.46
C ASN A 36 1.10 6.92 6.40
N PHE A 37 -0.15 6.76 5.95
CA PHE A 37 -0.48 5.85 4.85
C PHE A 37 -0.02 6.38 3.48
N GLU A 38 -0.21 7.66 3.15
CA GLU A 38 0.34 8.26 1.93
C GLU A 38 1.87 8.14 1.90
N ALA A 39 2.54 8.40 3.03
CA ALA A 39 3.98 8.21 3.18
C ALA A 39 4.43 6.75 2.99
N MET A 40 3.59 5.77 3.33
CA MET A 40 3.86 4.34 3.16
C MET A 40 3.54 3.82 1.76
N SER A 41 2.44 4.27 1.15
CA SER A 41 2.20 4.09 -0.27
C SER A 41 3.38 4.66 -1.06
N LEU A 42 3.95 5.79 -0.60
CA LEU A 42 5.22 6.32 -1.07
C LEU A 42 6.41 5.42 -0.72
N SER A 43 6.52 4.78 0.44
CA SER A 43 7.67 3.90 0.75
C SER A 43 7.72 2.66 -0.16
N LEU A 44 6.62 1.91 -0.25
CA LEU A 44 6.52 0.72 -1.10
C LEU A 44 6.58 1.12 -2.57
N ALA A 45 5.91 2.22 -2.95
CA ALA A 45 6.05 2.77 -4.29
C ALA A 45 7.46 3.28 -4.54
N ASN A 46 8.18 3.96 -3.63
CA ASN A 46 9.50 4.55 -3.88
C ASN A 46 10.59 3.50 -4.01
N MET A 47 10.58 2.43 -3.18
CA MET A 47 11.55 1.33 -3.29
C MET A 47 11.39 0.57 -4.60
N LEU A 48 10.14 0.39 -5.06
CA LEU A 48 9.85 -0.28 -6.32
C LEU A 48 9.96 0.68 -7.52
N ASP A 49 9.50 1.92 -7.42
CA ASP A 49 9.54 2.98 -8.45
C ASP A 49 10.96 3.41 -8.75
N SER A 50 11.88 3.47 -7.78
CA SER A 50 13.26 3.88 -8.07
C SER A 50 13.85 2.91 -9.10
N THR A 51 13.76 1.61 -8.82
CA THR A 51 14.20 0.55 -9.73
C THR A 51 13.32 0.43 -10.98
N ILE A 52 11.99 0.56 -10.86
CA ILE A 52 11.05 0.30 -11.96
C ILE A 52 10.86 1.53 -12.85
N LYS A 53 10.93 2.78 -12.37
CA LYS A 53 11.11 3.98 -13.21
C LYS A 53 12.46 3.95 -13.91
N LEU A 54 13.51 3.42 -13.27
CA LEU A 54 14.76 3.13 -13.97
C LEU A 54 14.56 2.06 -15.06
N CYS A 55 13.67 1.08 -14.88
CA CYS A 55 13.29 0.12 -15.93
C CYS A 55 12.36 0.73 -17.01
N ASN A 56 11.50 1.70 -16.68
CA ASN A 56 10.45 2.23 -17.56
C ASN A 56 10.86 3.54 -18.28
N GLY A 57 11.83 4.28 -17.76
CA GLY A 57 12.29 5.54 -18.33
C GLY A 57 13.22 5.36 -19.53
N CYS A 58 12.66 5.28 -20.75
CA CYS A 58 13.42 5.50 -21.99
C CYS A 58 13.48 6.99 -22.40
N GLY A 59 12.88 7.88 -21.60
CA GLY A 59 12.71 9.31 -21.88
C GLY A 59 13.76 10.22 -21.24
N LYS A 60 14.17 11.24 -22.02
CA LYS A 60 15.16 12.29 -21.71
C LYS A 60 14.88 13.04 -20.39
N LYS A 61 15.33 12.51 -19.25
CA LYS A 61 15.70 13.34 -18.09
C LYS A 61 17.05 12.86 -17.59
N SER A 62 18.08 13.59 -18.00
CA SER A 62 19.39 13.58 -17.38
C SER A 62 19.23 14.00 -15.91
N HIS A 63 19.04 13.02 -15.02
CA HIS A 63 19.37 13.25 -13.61
C HIS A 63 20.82 13.71 -13.58
N LYS A 64 21.08 14.86 -12.95
CA LYS A 64 22.39 15.53 -12.89
C LYS A 64 23.49 14.49 -12.70
N MET A 65 24.20 14.22 -13.80
CA MET A 65 25.28 13.27 -13.81
C MET A 65 26.44 13.90 -13.06
N SER A 66 26.66 13.49 -11.80
CA SER A 66 27.93 13.79 -11.13
C SER A 66 29.05 13.11 -11.92
N LYS A 67 30.05 13.86 -12.34
CA LYS A 67 31.25 13.29 -12.95
C LYS A 67 31.97 12.43 -11.92
N CYS A 68 32.39 11.24 -12.32
CA CYS A 68 33.36 10.46 -11.56
C CYS A 68 34.63 11.31 -11.39
N ALA A 69 35.03 11.59 -10.14
CA ALA A 69 36.17 12.46 -9.84
C ALA A 69 37.51 11.93 -10.41
N THR A 70 37.56 10.64 -10.79
CA THR A 70 38.77 9.96 -11.25
C THR A 70 38.89 9.90 -12.78
N CYS A 71 37.77 9.79 -13.52
CA CYS A 71 37.80 9.62 -14.99
C CYS A 71 37.02 10.69 -15.77
N ASN A 72 36.39 11.65 -15.09
CA ASN A 72 35.69 12.80 -15.67
C ASN A 72 34.53 12.44 -16.64
N GLN A 73 34.10 11.17 -16.68
CA GLN A 73 32.89 10.70 -17.36
C GLN A 73 31.72 10.62 -16.39
N TYR A 74 30.51 10.64 -16.96
CA TYR A 74 29.27 10.70 -16.21
C TYR A 74 28.92 9.35 -15.55
N ASP A 75 28.87 9.33 -14.21
CA ASP A 75 28.52 8.15 -13.41
C ASP A 75 27.03 7.81 -13.55
N VAL A 76 26.74 6.59 -13.99
CA VAL A 76 25.45 5.95 -13.72
C VAL A 76 25.61 5.21 -12.40
N LYS A 77 25.64 5.96 -11.29
CA LYS A 77 25.57 5.40 -9.93
C LYS A 77 24.17 4.80 -9.75
N TRP A 78 23.93 3.57 -10.16
CA TRP A 78 22.91 2.66 -9.60
C TRP A 78 23.30 1.23 -10.04
N TYR A 79 23.26 0.28 -9.12
CA TYR A 79 23.73 -1.13 -9.16
C TYR A 79 25.21 -1.42 -8.92
N TYR A 80 26.12 -0.52 -9.30
CA TYR A 80 27.52 -0.91 -9.41
C TYR A 80 28.47 0.12 -8.79
N CYS A 81 29.04 -0.25 -7.65
CA CYS A 81 30.03 0.56 -6.95
C CYS A 81 31.22 0.87 -7.87
N GLY A 82 31.53 2.17 -7.98
CA GLY A 82 32.66 2.69 -8.73
C GLY A 82 33.99 2.20 -8.18
N ARG A 83 34.53 1.16 -8.79
CA ARG A 83 35.95 0.97 -9.03
C ARG A 83 36.13 0.15 -10.30
N GLU A 84 37.06 0.61 -11.11
CA GLU A 84 37.45 0.13 -12.45
C GLU A 84 37.20 -1.36 -12.71
N CYS A 85 36.20 -1.67 -13.54
CA CYS A 85 36.16 -2.96 -14.24
C CYS A 85 36.00 -2.69 -15.73
N GLN A 86 37.12 -2.37 -16.39
CA GLN A 86 37.22 -2.28 -17.85
C GLN A 86 37.33 -3.66 -18.51
N THR A 87 36.69 -4.69 -17.95
CA THR A 87 36.60 -5.99 -18.60
C THR A 87 35.52 -5.93 -19.70
N LYS A 88 35.76 -6.58 -20.84
CA LYS A 88 34.83 -6.58 -21.99
C LYS A 88 33.42 -7.04 -21.59
N ASP A 89 33.33 -7.94 -20.62
CA ASP A 89 32.10 -8.54 -20.13
C ASP A 89 31.19 -7.51 -19.46
N TRP A 90 31.77 -6.57 -18.70
CA TRP A 90 31.01 -5.51 -18.04
C TRP A 90 30.30 -4.56 -19.01
N THR A 91 30.99 -4.20 -20.09
CA THR A 91 30.39 -3.37 -21.15
C THR A 91 29.26 -4.08 -21.87
N SER A 92 29.26 -5.42 -21.85
CA SER A 92 28.28 -6.26 -22.52
C SER A 92 27.03 -6.46 -21.64
N HIS A 93 27.17 -6.66 -20.32
CA HIS A 93 26.05 -6.62 -19.37
C HIS A 93 25.33 -5.26 -19.37
N LYS A 94 26.08 -4.14 -19.40
CA LYS A 94 25.47 -2.80 -19.52
C LYS A 94 24.67 -2.62 -20.81
N ARG A 95 25.15 -3.20 -21.92
CA ARG A 95 24.38 -3.22 -23.18
C ARG A 95 23.14 -4.09 -23.04
N LEU A 96 23.27 -5.30 -22.50
CA LEU A 96 22.15 -6.21 -22.26
C LEU A 96 21.06 -5.54 -21.43
N HIS A 97 21.42 -4.96 -20.29
CA HIS A 97 20.52 -4.21 -19.41
C HIS A 97 19.78 -3.09 -20.17
N LYS A 98 20.51 -2.30 -20.99
CA LYS A 98 19.89 -1.26 -21.84
C LYS A 98 18.89 -1.86 -22.83
N GLN A 99 19.22 -2.98 -23.48
CA GLN A 99 18.32 -3.61 -24.45
C GLN A 99 17.04 -4.12 -23.78
N LEU A 100 17.14 -4.72 -22.59
CA LEU A 100 15.98 -5.12 -21.80
C LEU A 100 15.10 -3.94 -21.40
N LYS A 101 15.73 -2.85 -20.95
CA LYS A 101 15.04 -1.60 -20.62
C LYS A 101 14.28 -0.99 -21.81
N CYS A 102 14.87 -1.09 -23.01
CA CYS A 102 14.29 -0.56 -24.25
C CYS A 102 13.34 -1.54 -24.96
N ASN A 103 12.96 -2.66 -24.33
CA ASN A 103 12.12 -3.73 -24.92
C ASN A 103 12.69 -4.29 -26.24
N GLU A 104 14.02 -4.33 -26.39
CA GLU A 104 14.71 -4.87 -27.57
C GLU A 104 15.11 -6.35 -27.34
N GLU A 105 14.13 -7.21 -27.07
CA GLU A 105 14.34 -8.61 -26.64
C GLU A 105 15.21 -9.45 -27.59
N ASN A 106 15.05 -9.26 -28.90
CA ASN A 106 15.87 -9.94 -29.91
C ASN A 106 17.35 -9.56 -29.82
N LYS A 107 17.65 -8.28 -29.58
CA LYS A 107 19.02 -7.79 -29.42
C LYS A 107 19.58 -8.22 -28.06
N ALA A 108 18.77 -8.16 -27.01
CA ALA A 108 19.13 -8.68 -25.69
C ALA A 108 19.49 -10.18 -25.76
N SER A 109 18.67 -10.97 -26.46
CA SER A 109 18.90 -12.41 -26.63
C SER A 109 20.21 -12.71 -27.36
N ARG A 110 20.52 -11.97 -28.43
CA ARG A 110 21.79 -12.12 -29.15
C ARG A 110 22.99 -11.74 -28.27
N LEU A 111 22.87 -10.66 -27.49
CA LEU A 111 23.91 -10.24 -26.56
C LEU A 111 24.15 -11.28 -25.48
N LEU A 112 23.09 -11.83 -24.87
CA LEU A 112 23.21 -12.86 -23.85
C LEU A 112 23.92 -14.11 -24.39
N ASN A 113 23.55 -14.58 -25.58
CA ASN A 113 24.22 -15.72 -26.22
C ASN A 113 25.71 -15.46 -26.55
N SER A 114 26.12 -14.19 -26.67
CA SER A 114 27.51 -13.82 -26.96
C SER A 114 28.37 -13.60 -25.72
N LEU A 115 27.76 -13.54 -24.52
CA LEU A 115 28.48 -13.45 -23.25
C LEU A 115 29.11 -14.82 -22.96
N GLN A 116 30.44 -14.95 -23.07
CA GLN A 116 31.15 -16.10 -22.51
C GLN A 116 31.05 -16.00 -20.99
N LEU A 117 30.21 -16.84 -20.38
CA LEU A 117 29.98 -16.86 -18.94
C LEU A 117 31.18 -17.48 -18.21
N ASN A 118 32.27 -16.72 -18.10
CA ASN A 118 33.31 -17.01 -17.13
C ASN A 118 32.93 -16.35 -15.81
N ASN A 119 32.76 -17.18 -14.78
CA ASN A 119 32.34 -16.83 -13.43
C ASN A 119 32.85 -15.44 -12.98
N PRO A 120 31.96 -14.47 -12.69
CA PRO A 120 32.39 -13.19 -12.16
C PRO A 120 32.87 -13.35 -10.72
N SER A 121 34.04 -12.79 -10.45
CA SER A 121 34.74 -12.74 -9.17
C SER A 121 33.88 -12.18 -8.03
N GLU A 122 34.03 -12.78 -6.84
CA GLU A 122 33.23 -12.68 -5.60
C GLU A 122 33.16 -11.29 -4.91
N GLN A 123 33.10 -10.16 -5.62
CA GLN A 123 33.17 -8.83 -4.98
C GLN A 123 31.93 -7.94 -5.17
N HIS A 124 30.86 -8.43 -5.80
CA HIS A 124 29.62 -7.65 -5.99
C HIS A 124 28.46 -8.21 -5.15
N ARG A 125 27.67 -7.32 -4.52
CA ARG A 125 26.47 -7.70 -3.74
C ARG A 125 25.40 -8.40 -4.61
N LEU A 126 25.44 -8.23 -5.93
CA LEU A 126 24.53 -8.83 -6.92
C LEU A 126 25.32 -9.31 -8.14
N ASN A 127 25.03 -10.55 -8.57
CA ASN A 127 25.48 -11.05 -9.87
C ASN A 127 24.82 -10.21 -10.99
N PRO A 128 25.57 -9.72 -12.00
CA PRO A 128 25.00 -8.97 -13.12
C PRO A 128 23.76 -9.64 -13.74
N LEU A 129 23.83 -10.95 -13.98
CA LEU A 129 22.70 -11.71 -14.54
C LEU A 129 21.43 -11.64 -13.69
N SER A 130 21.57 -11.58 -12.36
CA SER A 130 20.43 -11.41 -11.45
C SER A 130 19.82 -10.02 -11.54
N ALA A 131 20.64 -8.98 -11.73
CA ALA A 131 20.13 -7.63 -11.99
C ALA A 131 19.38 -7.57 -13.33
N GLU A 132 19.88 -8.24 -14.38
CA GLU A 132 19.17 -8.37 -15.64
C GLU A 132 17.87 -9.19 -15.52
N LEU A 133 17.85 -10.20 -14.65
CA LEU A 133 16.67 -11.02 -14.38
C LEU A 133 15.55 -10.17 -13.77
N ILE A 134 15.87 -9.27 -12.84
CA ILE A 134 14.89 -8.33 -12.25
C ILE A 134 14.26 -7.46 -13.35
N VAL A 135 15.07 -6.86 -14.25
CA VAL A 135 14.55 -6.02 -15.33
C VAL A 135 13.68 -6.82 -16.30
N ALA A 136 14.13 -8.00 -16.73
CA ALA A 136 13.38 -8.87 -17.61
C ALA A 136 12.03 -9.26 -16.99
N ALA A 137 12.02 -9.55 -15.69
CA ALA A 137 10.82 -9.92 -14.96
C ALA A 137 9.83 -8.76 -14.83
N CYS A 138 10.27 -7.54 -14.50
CA CYS A 138 9.42 -6.34 -14.47
C CYS A 138 8.79 -6.05 -15.85
N LYS A 139 9.53 -6.33 -16.93
CA LYS A 139 9.06 -6.10 -18.32
C LYS A 139 8.18 -7.20 -18.88
N GLY A 140 8.09 -8.36 -18.23
CA GLY A 140 7.33 -9.50 -18.76
C GLY A 140 8.06 -10.24 -19.89
N HIS A 141 9.37 -10.07 -20.06
CA HIS A 141 10.14 -10.77 -21.11
C HIS A 141 10.41 -12.22 -20.70
N LEU A 142 9.41 -13.09 -20.81
CA LEU A 142 9.44 -14.48 -20.36
C LEU A 142 10.60 -15.29 -20.97
N ASP A 143 10.85 -15.14 -22.26
CA ASP A 143 11.96 -15.85 -22.94
C ASP A 143 13.31 -15.43 -22.39
N MET A 144 13.48 -14.14 -22.10
CA MET A 144 14.68 -13.64 -21.46
C MET A 144 14.83 -14.17 -20.02
N VAL A 145 13.75 -14.15 -19.23
CA VAL A 145 13.74 -14.72 -17.87
C VAL A 145 14.24 -16.17 -17.92
N ASN A 146 13.72 -16.98 -18.84
CA ASN A 146 14.15 -18.36 -19.04
C ASN A 146 15.64 -18.46 -19.40
N LYS A 147 16.12 -17.65 -20.35
CA LYS A 147 17.54 -17.68 -20.77
C LYS A 147 18.48 -17.22 -19.66
N LEU A 148 18.12 -16.20 -18.89
CA LEU A 148 18.93 -15.69 -17.78
C LEU A 148 19.03 -16.74 -16.66
N LEU A 149 17.93 -17.40 -16.32
CA LEU A 149 17.93 -18.50 -15.34
C LEU A 149 18.78 -19.68 -15.82
N LEU A 150 18.68 -20.07 -17.10
CA LEU A 150 19.54 -21.10 -17.71
C LEU A 150 21.03 -20.69 -17.72
N SER A 151 21.31 -19.39 -17.77
CA SER A 151 22.66 -18.81 -17.74
C SER A 151 23.22 -18.68 -16.32
N GLY A 152 22.51 -19.14 -15.29
CA GLY A 152 22.96 -19.10 -13.90
C GLY A 152 22.61 -17.82 -13.14
N ALA A 153 21.62 -17.04 -13.61
CA ALA A 153 21.06 -15.97 -12.78
C ALA A 153 20.47 -16.56 -11.49
N ASP A 154 20.86 -16.01 -10.34
CA ASP A 154 20.25 -16.38 -9.07
C ASP A 154 18.83 -15.80 -9.01
N ILE A 155 17.84 -16.69 -8.92
CA ILE A 155 16.41 -16.37 -8.85
C ILE A 155 16.01 -15.66 -7.55
N THR A 156 16.82 -15.81 -6.50
CA THR A 156 16.55 -15.27 -5.15
C THR A 156 17.25 -13.95 -4.89
N ALA A 157 18.18 -13.55 -5.76
CA ALA A 157 18.95 -12.33 -5.60
C ALA A 157 18.06 -11.07 -5.70
N SER A 158 18.32 -10.12 -4.81
CA SER A 158 17.57 -8.86 -4.67
C SER A 158 18.46 -7.65 -4.90
N ASP A 159 17.92 -6.57 -5.45
CA ASP A 159 18.67 -5.32 -5.55
C ASP A 159 18.98 -4.65 -4.19
N GLU A 160 19.61 -3.47 -4.22
CA GLU A 160 19.93 -2.70 -3.02
C GLU A 160 18.70 -2.20 -2.24
N HIS A 161 17.52 -2.27 -2.85
CA HIS A 161 16.23 -1.97 -2.24
C HIS A 161 15.45 -3.24 -1.86
N GLY A 162 16.07 -4.42 -1.97
CA GLY A 162 15.43 -5.70 -1.67
C GLY A 162 14.49 -6.20 -2.78
N LEU A 163 14.48 -5.58 -3.96
CA LEU A 163 13.63 -6.00 -5.06
C LEU A 163 14.20 -7.25 -5.74
N THR A 164 13.45 -8.34 -5.70
CA THR A 164 13.77 -9.59 -6.42
C THR A 164 13.02 -9.63 -7.75
N ALA A 165 13.43 -10.54 -8.64
CA ALA A 165 12.73 -10.73 -9.91
C ALA A 165 11.25 -11.10 -9.71
N PHE A 166 10.96 -11.89 -8.68
CA PHE A 166 9.59 -12.27 -8.32
C PHE A 166 8.76 -11.08 -7.84
N LEU A 167 9.29 -10.27 -6.92
CA LEU A 167 8.61 -9.07 -6.43
C LEU A 167 8.38 -8.04 -7.56
N GLY A 168 9.35 -7.89 -8.47
CA GLY A 168 9.23 -7.02 -9.64
C GLY A 168 8.15 -7.46 -10.62
N ALA A 169 8.07 -8.77 -10.91
CA ALA A 169 6.99 -9.33 -11.72
C ALA A 169 5.61 -9.15 -11.05
N CYS A 170 5.52 -9.31 -9.72
CA CYS A 170 4.28 -9.09 -8.97
C CYS A 170 3.84 -7.63 -9.01
N TYR A 171 4.77 -6.69 -8.83
CA TYR A 171 4.47 -5.25 -8.91
C TYR A 171 4.01 -4.82 -10.30
N CYS A 172 4.65 -5.33 -11.35
CA CYS A 172 4.32 -4.97 -12.73
C CYS A 172 3.15 -5.79 -13.32
N GLY A 173 2.58 -6.74 -12.58
CA GLY A 173 1.44 -7.53 -13.04
C GLY A 173 1.76 -8.59 -14.09
N GLN A 174 3.02 -9.04 -14.15
CA GLN A 174 3.53 -9.94 -15.19
C GLN A 174 3.20 -11.41 -14.89
N LEU A 175 1.92 -11.79 -15.07
CA LEU A 175 1.39 -13.09 -14.68
C LEU A 175 2.22 -14.29 -15.20
N GLU A 176 2.57 -14.31 -16.48
CA GLU A 176 3.31 -15.43 -17.08
C GLU A 176 4.70 -15.59 -16.46
N VAL A 177 5.35 -14.47 -16.14
CA VAL A 177 6.64 -14.47 -15.43
C VAL A 177 6.46 -14.94 -13.99
N VAL A 178 5.42 -14.47 -13.28
CA VAL A 178 5.09 -14.92 -11.92
C VAL A 178 4.89 -16.44 -11.88
N GLN A 179 4.09 -16.98 -12.80
CA GLN A 179 3.86 -18.42 -12.94
C GLN A 179 5.16 -19.17 -13.18
N ARG A 180 6.00 -18.67 -14.10
CA ARG A 180 7.27 -19.32 -14.42
C ARG A 180 8.25 -19.29 -13.26
N LEU A 181 8.37 -18.17 -12.56
CA LEU A 181 9.24 -18.03 -11.40
C LEU A 181 8.78 -18.94 -10.26
N LEU A 182 7.47 -19.03 -9.98
CA LEU A 182 6.92 -19.94 -8.97
C LEU A 182 7.12 -21.42 -9.35
N GLN A 183 7.02 -21.77 -10.63
CA GLN A 183 7.30 -23.12 -11.10
C GLN A 183 8.77 -23.55 -10.83
N ILE A 184 9.72 -22.62 -10.93
CA ILE A 184 11.16 -22.90 -10.73
C ILE A 184 11.58 -22.75 -9.26
N GLY A 185 11.17 -21.65 -8.63
CA GLY A 185 11.61 -21.25 -7.28
C GLY A 185 10.74 -21.78 -6.15
N SER A 186 9.48 -22.15 -6.44
CA SER A 186 8.49 -22.64 -5.48
C SER A 186 8.37 -21.74 -4.23
N GLY A 187 8.05 -22.32 -3.06
CA GLY A 187 7.80 -21.59 -1.81
C GLY A 187 8.95 -20.72 -1.28
N ARG A 188 10.18 -20.86 -1.81
CA ARG A 188 11.31 -19.98 -1.44
C ARG A 188 11.07 -18.53 -1.88
N LEU A 189 10.41 -18.32 -3.02
CA LEU A 189 10.10 -16.97 -3.50
C LEU A 189 8.96 -16.34 -2.71
N LEU A 190 8.02 -17.14 -2.23
CA LEU A 190 6.90 -16.68 -1.39
C LEU A 190 7.36 -16.22 0.00
N SER A 191 8.46 -16.78 0.53
CA SER A 191 9.06 -16.32 1.78
C SER A 191 9.91 -15.05 1.66
N GLN A 192 10.10 -14.52 0.45
CA GLN A 192 10.82 -13.26 0.25
C GLN A 192 9.87 -12.07 0.37
N GLY A 193 10.39 -10.99 0.92
CA GLY A 193 9.69 -9.72 1.06
C GLY A 193 10.64 -8.55 0.88
N LEU A 194 10.06 -7.36 0.79
CA LEU A 194 10.79 -6.10 0.81
C LEU A 194 11.38 -5.84 2.20
N PRO A 195 12.34 -4.90 2.33
CA PRO A 195 12.99 -4.59 3.61
C PRO A 195 12.05 -4.11 4.72
N ASP A 196 10.87 -3.59 4.37
CA ASP A 196 9.80 -3.18 5.31
C ASP A 196 8.90 -4.35 5.73
N GLY A 197 9.20 -5.57 5.28
CA GLY A 197 8.42 -6.78 5.53
C GLY A 197 7.32 -7.02 4.50
N ALA A 198 7.12 -6.13 3.52
CA ALA A 198 6.03 -6.30 2.56
C ALA A 198 6.26 -7.52 1.68
N SER A 199 5.32 -8.44 1.73
CA SER A 199 5.38 -9.70 0.96
C SER A 199 4.86 -9.53 -0.47
N ALA A 200 5.11 -10.51 -1.35
CA ALA A 200 4.61 -10.47 -2.73
C ALA A 200 3.08 -10.32 -2.84
N LEU A 201 2.34 -10.87 -1.86
CA LEU A 201 0.89 -10.72 -1.78
C LEU A 201 0.49 -9.25 -1.53
N HIS A 202 1.16 -8.57 -0.59
CA HIS A 202 0.94 -7.14 -0.33
C HIS A 202 1.21 -6.29 -1.58
N VAL A 203 2.33 -6.55 -2.26
CA VAL A 203 2.72 -5.84 -3.49
C VAL A 203 1.67 -5.99 -4.60
N ALA A 204 1.24 -7.23 -4.87
CA ALA A 204 0.22 -7.49 -5.88
C ALA A 204 -1.15 -6.88 -5.52
N CYS A 205 -1.51 -6.89 -4.23
CA CYS A 205 -2.73 -6.25 -3.74
C CYS A 205 -2.68 -4.73 -3.90
N GLN A 206 -1.54 -4.09 -3.59
CA GLN A 206 -1.39 -2.63 -3.75
C GLN A 206 -1.59 -2.20 -5.21
N GLN A 207 -1.01 -2.95 -6.15
CA GLN A 207 -1.04 -2.61 -7.57
C GLN A 207 -2.33 -3.05 -8.29
N GLY A 208 -3.25 -3.76 -7.64
CA GLY A 208 -4.53 -4.14 -8.25
C GLY A 208 -4.44 -5.34 -9.19
N HIS A 209 -3.37 -6.13 -9.13
CA HIS A 209 -3.14 -7.24 -10.08
C HIS A 209 -3.86 -8.52 -9.64
N LEU A 210 -5.19 -8.57 -9.81
CA LEU A 210 -6.04 -9.68 -9.38
C LEU A 210 -5.55 -11.06 -9.87
N SER A 211 -5.11 -11.16 -11.12
CA SER A 211 -4.61 -12.42 -11.70
C SER A 211 -3.35 -12.93 -11.00
N VAL A 212 -2.44 -12.02 -10.65
CA VAL A 212 -1.23 -12.32 -9.86
C VAL A 212 -1.60 -12.73 -8.44
N VAL A 213 -2.53 -12.04 -7.78
CA VAL A 213 -3.02 -12.41 -6.44
C VAL A 213 -3.58 -13.84 -6.44
N LYS A 214 -4.42 -14.19 -7.42
CA LYS A 214 -4.97 -15.55 -7.57
C LYS A 214 -3.87 -16.59 -7.73
N GLU A 215 -2.85 -16.31 -8.54
CA GLU A 215 -1.73 -17.24 -8.76
C GLU A 215 -0.88 -17.43 -7.52
N ILE A 216 -0.60 -16.35 -6.78
CA ILE A 216 0.14 -16.41 -5.50
C ILE A 216 -0.60 -17.29 -4.50
N LEU A 217 -1.91 -17.07 -4.30
CA LEU A 217 -2.72 -17.88 -3.38
C LEU A 217 -2.76 -19.35 -3.80
N LYS A 218 -2.96 -19.62 -5.10
CA LYS A 218 -2.93 -20.99 -5.66
C LYS A 218 -1.61 -21.71 -5.44
N SER A 219 -0.50 -20.96 -5.44
CA SER A 219 0.86 -21.49 -5.29
C SER A 219 1.31 -21.64 -3.83
N GLY A 220 0.38 -21.57 -2.87
CA GLY A 220 0.66 -21.71 -1.44
C GLY A 220 1.06 -20.42 -0.74
N GLY A 221 0.65 -19.27 -1.29
CA GLY A 221 0.75 -17.95 -0.67
C GLY A 221 -0.39 -17.64 0.32
N ASP A 222 -1.31 -18.58 0.52
CA ASP A 222 -2.33 -18.57 1.58
C ASP A 222 -1.72 -18.37 2.98
N ARG A 223 -0.53 -18.95 3.23
CA ARG A 223 0.24 -18.75 4.47
C ARG A 223 0.55 -17.27 4.78
N MET A 224 0.50 -16.40 3.77
CA MET A 224 0.85 -14.98 3.86
C MET A 224 -0.38 -14.08 4.10
N LEU A 225 -1.58 -14.65 4.14
CA LEU A 225 -2.82 -13.88 4.29
C LEU A 225 -2.85 -13.08 5.60
N LEU A 226 -2.29 -13.65 6.67
CA LEU A 226 -2.24 -13.03 8.00
C LEU A 226 -0.94 -12.28 8.26
N ASP A 227 0.00 -12.28 7.31
CA ASP A 227 1.22 -11.50 7.44
C ASP A 227 0.86 -10.01 7.45
N THR A 228 1.62 -9.27 8.24
CA THR A 228 1.56 -7.81 8.27
C THR A 228 2.95 -7.24 8.01
N PHE A 229 3.00 -6.01 7.51
CA PHE A 229 4.26 -5.30 7.27
C PHE A 229 4.19 -3.87 7.80
N ALA A 230 5.37 -3.26 7.94
CA ALA A 230 5.54 -1.92 8.52
C ALA A 230 4.73 -1.77 9.82
N GLU A 231 3.77 -0.85 9.82
CA GLU A 231 2.92 -0.48 10.96
C GLU A 231 1.72 -1.42 11.17
N GLY A 232 1.83 -2.70 10.77
CA GLY A 232 0.78 -3.72 10.97
C GLY A 232 -0.25 -3.85 9.84
N PHE A 233 0.05 -3.37 8.64
CA PHE A 233 -0.87 -3.47 7.50
C PHE A 233 -0.91 -4.88 6.93
N SER A 234 -2.11 -5.44 6.78
CA SER A 234 -2.33 -6.70 6.05
C SER A 234 -2.67 -6.48 4.58
N CYS A 235 -2.64 -7.56 3.78
CA CYS A 235 -3.03 -7.51 2.37
C CYS A 235 -4.46 -6.99 2.15
N LEU A 236 -5.40 -7.26 3.08
CA LEU A 236 -6.76 -6.74 3.02
C LEU A 236 -6.82 -5.24 3.28
N HIS A 237 -6.03 -4.71 4.24
CA HIS A 237 -5.93 -3.26 4.46
C HIS A 237 -5.45 -2.56 3.18
N VAL A 238 -4.42 -3.11 2.53
CA VAL A 238 -3.86 -2.57 1.29
C VAL A 238 -4.89 -2.57 0.16
N ALA A 239 -5.61 -3.67 -0.06
CA ALA A 239 -6.65 -3.75 -1.08
C ALA A 239 -7.80 -2.75 -0.82
N CYS A 240 -8.24 -2.63 0.44
CA CYS A 240 -9.26 -1.69 0.86
C CYS A 240 -8.84 -0.23 0.67
N SER A 241 -7.57 0.09 0.97
CA SER A 241 -7.06 1.46 0.84
C SER A 241 -6.96 1.92 -0.61
N ASN A 242 -6.64 1.00 -1.53
CA ASN A 242 -6.51 1.30 -2.96
C ASN A 242 -7.81 1.08 -3.75
N GLY A 243 -8.92 0.68 -3.11
CA GLY A 243 -10.21 0.53 -3.76
C GLY A 243 -10.34 -0.71 -4.65
N HIS A 244 -9.48 -1.71 -4.47
CA HIS A 244 -9.45 -2.92 -5.31
C HIS A 244 -10.51 -3.94 -4.86
N PHE A 245 -11.76 -3.72 -5.23
CA PHE A 245 -12.91 -4.54 -4.82
C PHE A 245 -12.73 -6.03 -5.09
N ASP A 246 -12.36 -6.43 -6.30
CA ASP A 246 -12.23 -7.85 -6.67
C ASP A 246 -11.14 -8.57 -5.85
N ILE A 247 -10.10 -7.84 -5.45
CA ILE A 247 -9.04 -8.36 -4.58
C ILE A 247 -9.56 -8.46 -3.15
N ALA A 248 -10.25 -7.45 -2.64
CA ALA A 248 -10.86 -7.51 -1.31
C ALA A 248 -11.84 -8.68 -1.18
N ASP A 249 -12.71 -8.91 -2.17
CA ASP A 249 -13.64 -10.04 -2.22
C ASP A 249 -12.92 -11.40 -2.21
N LEU A 250 -11.88 -11.54 -3.03
CA LEU A 250 -11.04 -12.73 -3.06
C LEU A 250 -10.37 -12.99 -1.70
N LEU A 251 -9.79 -11.96 -1.09
CA LEU A 251 -9.07 -12.07 0.18
C LEU A 251 -10.01 -12.40 1.34
N VAL A 252 -11.20 -11.79 1.40
CA VAL A 252 -12.21 -12.11 2.43
C VAL A 252 -12.63 -13.58 2.33
N LYS A 253 -12.82 -14.10 1.11
CA LYS A 253 -13.15 -15.52 0.88
C LYS A 253 -12.01 -16.47 1.26
N ALA A 254 -10.76 -16.06 1.06
CA ALA A 254 -9.59 -16.90 1.33
C ALA A 254 -9.15 -16.86 2.80
N GLY A 255 -9.12 -15.67 3.42
CA GLY A 255 -8.63 -15.45 4.79
C GLY A 255 -9.70 -15.50 5.88
N GLY A 256 -10.98 -15.41 5.51
CA GLY A 256 -12.11 -15.49 6.42
C GLY A 256 -12.05 -14.47 7.57
N GLU A 257 -12.61 -14.84 8.72
CA GLU A 257 -12.66 -13.97 9.89
C GLU A 257 -11.27 -13.57 10.41
N ALA A 258 -10.28 -14.48 10.36
CA ALA A 258 -8.95 -14.23 10.89
C ALA A 258 -8.28 -13.03 10.22
N LEU A 259 -8.43 -12.89 8.90
CA LEU A 259 -7.94 -11.75 8.13
C LEU A 259 -8.82 -10.50 8.34
N LEU A 260 -10.13 -10.69 8.36
CA LEU A 260 -11.11 -9.60 8.41
C LEU A 260 -10.99 -8.74 9.68
N PHE A 261 -10.64 -9.39 10.81
CA PHE A 261 -10.51 -8.74 12.12
C PHE A 261 -9.09 -8.31 12.49
N LEU A 262 -8.13 -8.40 11.56
CA LEU A 262 -6.82 -7.78 11.77
C LEU A 262 -6.97 -6.26 11.88
N ALA A 263 -6.12 -5.67 12.71
CA ALA A 263 -5.99 -4.24 12.85
C ALA A 263 -4.51 -3.87 12.72
N ASP A 264 -4.25 -2.67 12.22
CA ASP A 264 -2.90 -2.10 12.22
C ASP A 264 -2.46 -1.72 13.65
N GLN A 265 -1.26 -1.18 13.79
CA GLN A 265 -0.72 -0.79 15.10
C GLN A 265 -1.53 0.31 15.82
N ASN A 266 -2.34 1.07 15.08
CA ASN A 266 -3.24 2.09 15.61
C ASN A 266 -4.65 1.52 15.81
N ALA A 267 -4.79 0.20 15.80
CA ALA A 267 -6.05 -0.53 15.87
C ALA A 267 -7.04 -0.17 14.73
N VAL A 268 -6.56 0.38 13.62
CA VAL A 268 -7.39 0.70 12.46
C VAL A 268 -7.68 -0.58 11.69
N SER A 269 -8.96 -0.83 11.42
CA SER A 269 -9.43 -1.98 10.64
C SER A 269 -9.52 -1.66 9.14
N CYS A 270 -9.53 -2.71 8.31
CA CYS A 270 -9.76 -2.57 6.87
C CYS A 270 -11.08 -1.87 6.51
N LEU A 271 -12.13 -2.07 7.33
CA LEU A 271 -13.42 -1.39 7.16
C LEU A 271 -13.30 0.11 7.39
N MET A 272 -12.57 0.55 8.42
CA MET A 272 -12.34 1.98 8.66
C MET A 272 -11.64 2.63 7.47
N ILE A 273 -10.62 1.98 6.91
CA ILE A 273 -9.90 2.47 5.74
C ILE A 273 -10.83 2.58 4.51
N ALA A 274 -11.56 1.51 4.18
CA ALA A 274 -12.48 1.51 3.03
C ALA A 274 -13.56 2.59 3.17
N SER A 275 -14.09 2.76 4.38
CA SER A 275 -15.15 3.72 4.66
C SER A 275 -14.63 5.16 4.59
N GLN A 276 -13.46 5.43 5.18
CA GLN A 276 -12.81 6.73 5.11
C GLN A 276 -12.48 7.12 3.66
N ASN A 277 -11.98 6.19 2.85
CA ASN A 277 -11.61 6.45 1.45
C ASN A 277 -12.81 6.48 0.49
N GLY A 278 -14.03 6.21 0.96
CA GLY A 278 -15.23 6.34 0.14
C GLY A 278 -15.57 5.13 -0.74
N TYR A 279 -14.99 3.95 -0.49
CA TYR A 279 -15.21 2.77 -1.32
C TYR A 279 -16.45 1.97 -0.90
N LEU A 280 -17.64 2.51 -1.21
CA LEU A 280 -18.93 1.89 -0.84
C LEU A 280 -19.05 0.39 -1.17
N PRO A 281 -18.66 -0.12 -2.37
CA PRO A 281 -18.75 -1.55 -2.65
C PRO A 281 -17.90 -2.41 -1.70
N ILE A 282 -16.74 -1.92 -1.28
CA ILE A 282 -15.87 -2.62 -0.32
C ILE A 282 -16.49 -2.54 1.08
N VAL A 283 -17.05 -1.40 1.47
CA VAL A 283 -17.79 -1.27 2.75
C VAL A 283 -18.93 -2.28 2.83
N GLN A 284 -19.73 -2.40 1.77
CA GLN A 284 -20.84 -3.36 1.69
C GLN A 284 -20.34 -4.81 1.78
N LEU A 285 -19.25 -5.14 1.07
CA LEU A 285 -18.62 -6.46 1.15
C LEU A 285 -18.16 -6.78 2.59
N LEU A 286 -17.41 -5.87 3.22
CA LEU A 286 -16.84 -6.06 4.54
C LEU A 286 -17.92 -6.13 5.62
N THR A 287 -18.95 -5.29 5.54
CA THR A 287 -20.08 -5.33 6.47
C THR A 287 -20.94 -6.57 6.28
N ALA A 288 -21.12 -7.07 5.05
CA ALA A 288 -21.79 -8.35 4.81
C ALA A 288 -21.00 -9.53 5.40
N ALA A 289 -19.66 -9.49 5.35
CA ALA A 289 -18.80 -10.56 5.87
C ALA A 289 -18.59 -10.50 7.39
N GLY A 290 -18.38 -9.30 7.95
CA GLY A 290 -17.99 -9.10 9.36
C GLY A 290 -19.10 -8.57 10.26
N GLY A 291 -20.21 -8.13 9.67
CA GLY A 291 -21.40 -7.66 10.37
C GLY A 291 -21.11 -6.53 11.37
N ARG A 292 -21.94 -6.50 12.42
CA ARG A 292 -21.82 -5.54 13.51
C ARG A 292 -20.46 -5.59 14.20
N ARG A 293 -19.90 -6.79 14.41
CA ARG A 293 -18.63 -6.95 15.14
C ARG A 293 -17.50 -6.18 14.47
N LEU A 294 -17.41 -6.23 13.14
CA LEU A 294 -16.41 -5.48 12.38
C LEU A 294 -16.71 -3.96 12.42
N ALA A 295 -17.98 -3.58 12.26
CA ALA A 295 -18.38 -2.17 12.31
C ALA A 295 -18.09 -1.50 13.66
N MET A 296 -18.17 -2.27 14.75
CA MET A 296 -17.95 -1.83 16.14
C MET A 296 -16.48 -1.84 16.57
N MET A 297 -15.55 -2.31 15.73
CA MET A 297 -14.13 -2.13 16.02
C MET A 297 -13.82 -0.64 16.19
N ALA A 298 -12.95 -0.35 17.15
CA ALA A 298 -12.49 0.99 17.46
C ALA A 298 -10.98 1.05 17.32
N ASP A 299 -10.48 2.16 16.80
CA ASP A 299 -9.05 2.44 16.72
C ASP A 299 -8.48 2.87 18.08
N ALA A 300 -7.20 3.24 18.11
CA ALA A 300 -6.50 3.67 19.31
C ALA A 300 -7.05 4.95 19.96
N GLU A 301 -7.95 5.68 19.30
CA GLU A 301 -8.64 6.86 19.85
C GLU A 301 -10.10 6.53 20.22
N GLY A 302 -10.49 5.26 20.17
CA GLY A 302 -11.86 4.81 20.39
C GLY A 302 -12.80 5.11 19.21
N CYS A 303 -12.28 5.59 18.07
CA CYS A 303 -13.10 5.95 16.91
C CYS A 303 -13.46 4.71 16.09
N THR A 304 -14.75 4.59 15.74
CA THR A 304 -15.27 3.55 14.85
C THR A 304 -15.20 3.96 13.38
N CYS A 305 -15.53 3.03 12.46
CA CYS A 305 -15.66 3.35 11.03
C CYS A 305 -16.63 4.51 10.77
N LEU A 306 -17.73 4.60 11.53
CA LEU A 306 -18.72 5.67 11.37
C LEU A 306 -18.14 7.05 11.69
N HIS A 307 -17.34 7.17 12.76
CA HIS A 307 -16.67 8.44 13.11
C HIS A 307 -15.83 8.96 11.95
N ARG A 308 -15.05 8.07 11.32
CA ARG A 308 -14.16 8.40 10.21
C ARG A 308 -14.90 8.75 8.92
N THR A 309 -16.08 8.17 8.68
CA THR A 309 -16.89 8.47 7.48
C THR A 309 -17.58 9.81 7.53
N VAL A 310 -18.06 10.22 8.70
CA VAL A 310 -18.85 11.44 8.87
C VAL A 310 -18.05 12.67 8.51
N VAL A 311 -16.75 12.68 8.81
CA VAL A 311 -15.82 13.77 8.47
C VAL A 311 -15.79 14.01 6.96
N ASN A 312 -15.90 12.96 6.14
CA ASN A 312 -15.86 13.07 4.68
C ASN A 312 -17.25 13.28 4.04
N GLY A 313 -18.33 13.07 4.79
CA GLY A 313 -19.69 13.40 4.34
C GLY A 313 -20.35 12.39 3.40
N ASN A 314 -19.83 11.17 3.29
CA ASN A 314 -20.35 10.15 2.37
C ASN A 314 -21.62 9.49 2.93
N LEU A 315 -22.79 10.04 2.56
CA LEU A 315 -24.09 9.61 3.07
C LEU A 315 -24.39 8.13 2.79
N ASP A 316 -24.12 7.63 1.58
CA ASP A 316 -24.40 6.23 1.22
C ASP A 316 -23.63 5.23 2.09
N ILE A 317 -22.39 5.58 2.46
CA ILE A 317 -21.56 4.76 3.35
C ILE A 317 -22.08 4.84 4.78
N ILE A 318 -22.50 6.03 5.23
CA ILE A 318 -23.12 6.20 6.54
C ILE A 318 -24.37 5.33 6.64
N GLU A 319 -25.25 5.33 5.64
CA GLU A 319 -26.44 4.47 5.60
C GLU A 319 -26.06 2.98 5.63
N ALA A 320 -25.10 2.55 4.81
CA ALA A 320 -24.64 1.17 4.79
C ALA A 320 -24.07 0.72 6.15
N LEU A 321 -23.29 1.57 6.81
CA LEU A 321 -22.75 1.30 8.14
C LEU A 321 -23.82 1.27 9.22
N LEU A 322 -24.81 2.16 9.17
CA LEU A 322 -25.93 2.16 10.12
C LEU A 322 -26.82 0.92 9.95
N LEU A 323 -27.01 0.44 8.72
CA LEU A 323 -27.71 -0.82 8.47
C LEU A 323 -26.97 -2.02 9.08
N ALA A 324 -25.63 -2.03 9.02
CA ALA A 324 -24.81 -3.12 9.55
C ALA A 324 -24.58 -3.05 11.06
N GLY A 325 -24.31 -1.86 11.59
CA GLY A 325 -23.96 -1.61 13.00
C GLY A 325 -25.17 -1.37 13.89
N GLY A 326 -26.24 -0.79 13.35
CA GLY A 326 -27.43 -0.39 14.09
C GLY A 326 -27.18 0.78 15.04
N GLU A 327 -28.10 0.93 16.00
CA GLU A 327 -28.11 2.02 17.00
C GLU A 327 -26.84 2.05 17.87
N GLU A 328 -26.27 0.88 18.20
CA GLU A 328 -25.07 0.78 19.03
C GLU A 328 -23.87 1.48 18.39
N LEU A 329 -23.71 1.37 17.06
CA LEU A 329 -22.65 2.05 16.32
C LEU A 329 -22.84 3.57 16.33
N LEU A 330 -24.08 4.03 16.22
CA LEU A 330 -24.42 5.45 16.20
C LEU A 330 -24.13 6.13 17.56
N LEU A 331 -24.41 5.43 18.66
CA LEU A 331 -24.25 5.94 20.02
C LEU A 331 -22.84 5.76 20.58
N LYS A 332 -21.99 4.96 19.92
CA LYS A 332 -20.62 4.73 20.38
C LYS A 332 -19.86 6.06 20.41
N ALA A 333 -19.32 6.39 21.58
CA ALA A 333 -18.41 7.52 21.75
C ALA A 333 -16.96 7.05 21.61
N SER A 334 -16.11 7.95 21.11
CA SER A 334 -14.64 7.83 21.17
C SER A 334 -14.15 7.94 22.61
N ASP A 335 -12.84 7.74 22.82
CA ASP A 335 -12.22 7.86 24.15
C ASP A 335 -12.30 9.30 24.70
N ALA A 336 -12.46 10.28 23.81
CA ALA A 336 -12.71 11.68 24.17
C ALA A 336 -14.18 12.01 24.48
N GLY A 337 -15.09 11.02 24.38
CA GLY A 337 -16.53 11.23 24.53
C GLY A 337 -17.23 11.77 23.27
N THR A 338 -16.50 11.90 22.15
CA THR A 338 -17.04 12.43 20.89
C THR A 338 -17.86 11.36 20.19
N THR A 339 -19.07 11.72 19.73
CA THR A 339 -19.94 10.82 18.96
C THR A 339 -19.89 11.23 17.48
N CYS A 340 -20.38 10.36 16.60
CA CYS A 340 -20.52 10.67 15.18
C CYS A 340 -21.36 11.94 14.92
N LEU A 341 -22.36 12.23 15.77
CA LEU A 341 -23.19 13.43 15.64
C LEU A 341 -22.43 14.71 16.05
N HIS A 342 -21.56 14.63 17.06
CA HIS A 342 -20.66 15.73 17.41
C HIS A 342 -19.77 16.09 16.21
N LEU A 343 -19.16 15.10 15.56
CA LEU A 343 -18.33 15.29 14.36
C LEU A 343 -19.12 15.84 13.16
N ALA A 344 -20.35 15.34 12.92
CA ALA A 344 -21.22 15.85 11.86
C ALA A 344 -21.57 17.33 12.07
N SER A 345 -21.85 17.71 13.32
CA SER A 345 -22.17 19.08 13.70
C SER A 345 -20.96 20.00 13.56
N GLN A 346 -19.79 19.54 14.01
CA GLN A 346 -18.53 20.29 13.94
C GLN A 346 -18.06 20.52 12.50
N SER A 347 -18.21 19.52 11.63
CA SER A 347 -17.89 19.65 10.20
C SER A 347 -18.87 20.56 9.45
N GLY A 348 -20.01 20.92 10.05
CA GLY A 348 -21.06 21.73 9.42
C GLY A 348 -21.84 20.98 8.33
N ASN A 349 -21.72 19.65 8.28
CA ASN A 349 -22.39 18.84 7.27
C ASN A 349 -23.85 18.56 7.68
N LEU A 350 -24.73 19.50 7.34
CA LEU A 350 -26.17 19.44 7.64
C LEU A 350 -26.85 18.15 7.15
N ALA A 351 -26.39 17.59 6.02
CA ALA A 351 -26.96 16.36 5.49
C ALA A 351 -26.61 15.16 6.38
N CYS A 352 -25.35 15.05 6.82
CA CYS A 352 -24.94 14.04 7.80
C CYS A 352 -25.69 14.20 9.12
N VAL A 353 -25.81 15.43 9.64
CA VAL A 353 -26.55 15.70 10.89
C VAL A 353 -28.00 15.24 10.75
N SER A 354 -28.67 15.61 9.65
CA SER A 354 -30.06 15.24 9.40
C SER A 354 -30.24 13.73 9.31
N LEU A 355 -29.34 13.05 8.59
CA LEU A 355 -29.37 11.60 8.42
C LEU A 355 -29.15 10.89 9.77
N LEU A 356 -28.09 11.24 10.50
CA LEU A 356 -27.78 10.65 11.80
C LEU A 356 -28.88 10.94 12.84
N ALA A 357 -29.43 12.15 12.86
CA ALA A 357 -30.54 12.49 13.74
C ALA A 357 -31.81 11.70 13.39
N SER A 358 -32.10 11.50 12.11
CA SER A 358 -33.24 10.68 11.68
C SER A 358 -33.06 9.20 12.03
N ALA A 359 -31.83 8.68 11.92
CA ALA A 359 -31.49 7.30 12.27
C ALA A 359 -31.49 7.06 13.79
N GLY A 360 -31.15 8.07 14.59
CA GLY A 360 -31.00 7.96 16.04
C GLY A 360 -32.10 8.58 16.89
N GLY A 361 -33.16 9.14 16.30
CA GLY A 361 -34.11 10.05 16.98
C GLY A 361 -34.54 9.63 18.40
N PRO A 362 -35.14 8.45 18.63
CA PRO A 362 -35.57 8.02 19.96
C PRO A 362 -34.40 7.78 20.94
N ALA A 363 -33.28 7.31 20.43
CA ALA A 363 -32.11 6.88 21.19
C ALA A 363 -31.21 8.04 21.63
N LEU A 364 -30.99 9.01 20.73
CA LEU A 364 -30.26 10.24 21.00
C LEU A 364 -30.98 11.09 22.04
N LEU A 365 -32.32 11.14 22.01
CA LEU A 365 -33.14 11.81 23.03
C LEU A 365 -33.04 11.11 24.40
N ALA A 366 -33.01 9.76 24.42
CA ALA A 366 -32.86 8.99 25.65
C ALA A 366 -31.45 9.08 26.25
N ALA A 367 -30.41 9.20 25.43
CA ALA A 367 -29.03 9.42 25.85
C ALA A 367 -28.82 10.85 26.38
N ALA A 368 -29.41 11.86 25.71
CA ALA A 368 -29.41 13.25 26.18
C ALA A 368 -30.16 13.44 27.51
N GLY A 369 -31.16 12.61 27.81
CA GLY A 369 -31.87 12.62 29.09
C GLY A 369 -31.13 11.95 30.26
N LYS A 370 -29.97 11.31 30.02
CA LYS A 370 -29.15 10.63 31.03
C LYS A 370 -27.78 11.27 31.26
N GLY A 371 -27.35 12.16 30.36
CA GLY A 371 -26.21 13.05 30.62
C GLY A 371 -26.71 14.30 31.30
N ASP A 372 -26.11 14.67 32.43
CA ASP A 372 -26.32 15.98 33.03
C ASP A 372 -26.24 17.06 31.97
N ALA A 373 -27.19 17.99 32.03
CA ALA A 373 -27.20 19.21 31.24
C ALA A 373 -25.82 19.88 31.30
N ALA A 374 -25.04 19.74 30.23
CA ALA A 374 -23.84 20.51 29.98
C ALA A 374 -23.95 21.05 28.55
N GLU A 375 -24.07 22.39 28.52
CA GLU A 375 -24.33 23.31 27.42
C GLU A 375 -23.54 23.09 26.12
#